data_AF-A0A920I396-F1
#
_entry.id   AF-A0A920I396-F1
#
_cell.length_a   1.000
_cell.length_b   1.000
_cell.length_c   1.000
_cell.angle_alpha   90.00
_cell.angle_beta   90.00
_cell.angle_gamma   90.00
#
_symmetry.space_group_name_H-M   'P 1'
#
loop_
_entity.id
_entity.type
_entity.pdbx_description
1 polymer ?
#
loop_
_entity_poly.entity_id
_entity_poly.type
_entity_poly.pdbx_seq_one_letter_code
_entity_poly.pdbx_strand_id
1 'polypeptide(L)'
;MRRVVVTGLGMVTPLGVGVDHNWSQIIAGETGIGRITGFEVDDLACQIAGQVPGADQPGGLDMDAFIEPREQRKQDRFIQLGIVAAQLAVEDSGWKPEDRESQNRTGVMIGSGIGGLETIVQTDQLMNERGPRRITPFFIPSALINLVSGHVSIKYGFRGPNHAVVTACSTGAHAIGDAARMVALDDADVMVAGGAEAAVCRIGMAGFAAARALSTGYNDAPEKVLAPGIRAVTVLSWAKARVLSFLKSSSMRARAVRPSMARSRVMACRVTPITSQRPPKMEMAVSARWKRR
;
A
#
# COMPACT_ATOMS: atom_id res chain seq x y z
N MET A 1 -15.77 -14.83 -17.58
CA MET A 1 -15.16 -14.01 -16.50
C MET A 1 -16.17 -13.75 -15.41
N ARG A 2 -15.82 -13.98 -14.14
CA ARG A 2 -16.65 -13.67 -12.96
C ARG A 2 -16.64 -12.14 -12.66
N ARG A 3 -17.57 -11.67 -11.81
CA ARG A 3 -17.61 -10.27 -11.32
C ARG A 3 -16.77 -10.15 -10.02
N VAL A 4 -16.31 -8.93 -9.70
CA VAL A 4 -15.14 -8.66 -8.84
C VAL A 4 -15.47 -7.62 -7.73
N VAL A 5 -14.95 -7.76 -6.49
CA VAL A 5 -15.37 -7.02 -5.26
C VAL A 5 -14.35 -6.18 -4.45
N VAL A 6 -14.84 -5.14 -3.73
CA VAL A 6 -14.39 -4.79 -2.36
C VAL A 6 -15.58 -4.91 -1.42
N THR A 7 -15.45 -5.61 -0.31
CA THR A 7 -16.26 -5.29 0.88
C THR A 7 -15.47 -5.19 2.16
N GLY A 8 -14.15 -5.09 2.03
CA GLY A 8 -13.26 -4.60 3.05
C GLY A 8 -12.43 -3.46 2.49
N LEU A 9 -12.23 -2.41 3.28
CA LEU A 9 -11.33 -1.30 3.02
C LEU A 9 -10.46 -1.13 4.26
N GLY A 10 -9.17 -0.91 4.06
CA GLY A 10 -8.22 -0.61 5.11
C GLY A 10 -7.25 0.45 4.62
N MET A 11 -6.99 1.44 5.46
CA MET A 11 -6.18 2.61 5.13
C MET A 11 -5.29 2.96 6.31
N VAL A 12 -4.01 3.18 6.00
CA VAL A 12 -3.01 3.78 6.89
C VAL A 12 -2.26 4.78 6.02
N THR A 13 -2.42 6.06 6.31
CA THR A 13 -1.87 7.14 5.48
C THR A 13 -1.34 8.28 6.37
N PRO A 14 -0.73 9.33 5.78
CA PRO A 14 -0.35 10.54 6.51
C PRO A 14 -1.53 11.28 7.16
N LEU A 15 -2.77 11.00 6.76
CA LEU A 15 -4.00 11.49 7.41
C LEU A 15 -4.51 10.54 8.50
N GLY A 16 -3.68 9.59 8.97
CA GLY A 16 -4.03 8.67 10.06
C GLY A 16 -4.50 7.27 9.63
N VAL A 17 -5.15 6.59 10.56
CA VAL A 17 -5.54 5.17 10.47
C VAL A 17 -7.05 5.03 10.32
N GLY A 18 -7.48 4.06 9.50
CA GLY A 18 -8.90 3.72 9.33
C GLY A 18 -9.59 4.54 8.24
N VAL A 19 -10.55 3.92 7.57
CA VAL A 19 -11.17 4.44 6.33
C VAL A 19 -12.01 5.69 6.61
N ASP A 20 -12.86 5.66 7.64
CA ASP A 20 -13.77 6.77 7.95
C ASP A 20 -13.02 8.02 8.42
N HIS A 21 -11.97 7.85 9.24
CA HIS A 21 -11.10 8.94 9.66
C HIS A 21 -10.42 9.59 8.44
N ASN A 22 -9.69 8.80 7.65
CA ASN A 22 -9.03 9.28 6.43
C ASN A 22 -10.02 9.95 5.46
N TRP A 23 -11.21 9.39 5.27
CA TRP A 23 -12.23 9.98 4.40
C TRP A 23 -12.74 11.32 4.93
N SER A 24 -12.95 11.46 6.24
CA SER A 24 -13.35 12.73 6.85
C SER A 24 -12.31 13.83 6.64
N GLN A 25 -11.02 13.50 6.82
CA GLN A 25 -9.88 14.42 6.62
C GLN A 25 -9.79 14.86 5.14
N ILE A 26 -9.91 13.92 4.20
CA ILE A 26 -9.91 14.21 2.76
C ILE A 26 -11.06 15.14 2.36
N ILE A 27 -12.26 14.96 2.93
CA ILE A 27 -13.43 15.80 2.64
C ILE A 27 -13.31 17.19 3.29
N ALA A 28 -12.65 17.31 4.44
CA ALA A 28 -12.32 18.58 5.07
C ALA A 28 -11.21 19.36 4.34
N GLY A 29 -10.45 18.70 3.46
CA GLY A 29 -9.32 19.31 2.75
C GLY A 29 -8.01 19.32 3.54
N GLU A 30 -7.92 18.50 4.58
CA GLU A 30 -6.77 18.41 5.48
C GLU A 30 -5.54 17.79 4.80
N THR A 31 -4.36 18.14 5.31
CA THR A 31 -3.06 17.70 4.77
C THR A 31 -2.26 16.93 5.82
N GLY A 32 -1.75 15.76 5.44
CA GLY A 32 -0.79 14.99 6.24
C GLY A 32 0.67 15.29 5.89
N ILE A 33 0.94 16.32 5.07
CA ILE A 33 2.30 16.73 4.71
C ILE A 33 2.84 17.70 5.76
N GLY A 34 3.98 17.35 6.36
CA GLY A 34 4.69 18.20 7.33
C GLY A 34 6.20 18.13 7.15
N ARG A 35 6.96 18.87 7.97
CA ARG A 35 8.41 18.67 8.11
C ARG A 35 8.67 17.25 8.63
N ILE A 36 9.69 16.60 8.09
CA ILE A 36 10.13 15.29 8.58
C ILE A 36 10.69 15.44 9.99
N THR A 37 10.38 14.48 10.86
CA THR A 37 10.74 14.50 12.28
C THR A 37 11.46 13.24 12.74
N GLY A 38 11.49 12.17 11.92
CA GLY A 38 12.11 10.90 12.28
C GLY A 38 13.63 10.82 12.10
N PHE A 39 14.25 11.76 11.38
CA PHE A 39 15.70 11.79 11.12
C PHE A 39 16.15 13.20 10.71
N GLU A 40 17.47 13.40 10.67
CA GLU A 40 18.10 14.66 10.26
C GLU A 40 17.85 14.98 8.78
N VAL A 41 17.40 16.20 8.49
CA VAL A 41 16.96 16.64 7.16
C VAL A 41 17.54 17.99 6.70
N ASP A 42 18.29 18.71 7.54
CA ASP A 42 18.77 20.04 7.18
C ASP A 42 19.70 20.05 5.96
N ASP A 43 20.37 18.92 5.68
CA ASP A 43 21.21 18.71 4.50
C ASP A 43 20.47 18.14 3.26
N LEU A 44 19.16 17.91 3.36
CA LEU A 44 18.33 17.41 2.28
C LEU A 44 17.61 18.55 1.53
N ALA A 45 17.56 18.47 0.20
CA ALA A 45 16.86 19.44 -0.63
C ALA A 45 15.33 19.44 -0.43
N CYS A 46 14.75 18.30 -0.05
CA CYS A 46 13.35 18.15 0.35
C CYS A 46 13.31 17.68 1.81
N GLN A 47 12.68 18.49 2.66
CA GLN A 47 12.66 18.32 4.12
C GLN A 47 11.27 17.94 4.64
N ILE A 48 10.34 17.64 3.72
CA ILE A 48 8.91 17.49 3.97
C ILE A 48 8.40 16.18 3.39
N ALA A 49 7.49 15.52 4.10
CA ALA A 49 6.87 14.27 3.67
C ALA A 49 5.50 14.07 4.31
N GLY A 50 4.74 13.12 3.76
CA GLY A 50 3.59 12.55 4.45
C GLY A 50 4.06 11.44 5.39
N GLN A 51 4.00 11.69 6.70
CA GLN A 51 4.35 10.70 7.74
C GLN A 51 3.06 10.19 8.39
N VAL A 52 2.95 8.88 8.65
CA VAL A 52 1.80 8.32 9.40
C VAL A 52 1.90 8.82 10.86
N PRO A 53 0.86 9.47 11.42
CA PRO A 53 0.90 10.02 12.77
C PRO A 53 1.11 8.94 13.84
N GLY A 54 1.81 9.31 14.93
CA GLY A 54 2.01 8.44 16.09
C GLY A 54 0.75 8.31 16.94
N ALA A 55 0.71 7.32 17.84
CA ALA A 55 -0.42 7.04 18.73
C ALA A 55 -0.83 8.21 19.65
N ASP A 56 0.07 9.17 19.84
CA ASP A 56 -0.11 10.42 20.58
C ASP A 56 -0.98 11.46 19.84
N GLN A 57 -1.24 11.26 18.54
CA GLN A 57 -1.93 12.20 17.67
C GLN A 57 -3.35 11.71 17.28
N PRO A 58 -4.29 12.62 16.94
CA PRO A 58 -5.61 12.24 16.44
C PRO A 58 -5.51 11.35 15.19
N GLY A 59 -6.21 10.22 15.19
CA GLY A 59 -6.12 9.23 14.11
C GLY A 59 -4.77 8.49 14.04
N GLY A 60 -3.95 8.62 15.07
CA GLY A 60 -2.62 8.04 15.21
C GLY A 60 -2.55 6.52 15.08
N LEU A 61 -1.37 6.02 14.69
CA LEU A 61 -1.08 4.59 14.65
C LEU A 61 -0.41 4.13 15.95
N ASP A 62 -1.19 3.52 16.83
CA ASP A 62 -0.68 2.56 17.80
C ASP A 62 -0.36 1.24 17.09
N MET A 63 0.92 0.85 17.04
CA MET A 63 1.35 -0.39 16.40
C MET A 63 1.15 -1.62 17.30
N ASP A 64 1.20 -1.44 18.62
CA ASP A 64 1.12 -2.53 19.60
C ASP A 64 -0.28 -3.15 19.60
N ALA A 65 -1.30 -2.38 19.22
CA ALA A 65 -2.66 -2.85 18.97
C ALA A 65 -2.80 -3.85 17.81
N PHE A 66 -1.84 -3.90 16.86
CA PHE A 66 -1.94 -4.73 15.64
C PHE A 66 -0.85 -5.79 15.49
N ILE A 67 0.35 -5.54 16.03
CA ILE A 67 1.55 -6.37 15.89
C ILE A 67 2.28 -6.42 17.23
N GLU A 68 2.59 -7.63 17.72
CA GLU A 68 3.33 -7.82 18.97
C GLU A 68 4.75 -7.19 18.89
N PRO A 69 5.23 -6.44 19.90
CA PRO A 69 6.48 -5.66 19.80
C PRO A 69 7.74 -6.44 19.39
N ARG A 70 7.84 -7.73 19.73
CA ARG A 70 8.95 -8.60 19.29
C ARG A 70 8.88 -8.92 17.80
N GLU A 71 7.70 -9.01 17.21
CA GLU A 71 7.52 -9.22 15.76
C GLU A 71 7.73 -7.92 14.98
N GLN A 72 7.34 -6.75 15.52
CA GLN A 72 7.63 -5.45 14.90
C GLN A 72 9.12 -5.26 14.60
N ARG A 73 9.99 -5.64 15.55
CA ARG A 73 11.47 -5.56 15.44
C ARG A 73 12.10 -6.46 14.39
N LYS A 74 11.31 -7.32 13.72
CA LYS A 74 11.76 -8.24 12.66
C LYS A 74 11.27 -7.83 11.27
N GLN A 75 10.61 -6.68 11.17
CA GLN A 75 9.87 -6.23 9.98
C GLN A 75 10.22 -4.78 9.69
N ASP A 76 10.55 -4.46 8.45
CA ASP A 76 10.65 -3.06 8.02
C ASP A 76 9.28 -2.35 8.15
N ARG A 77 9.30 -1.03 8.32
CA ARG A 77 8.10 -0.20 8.46
C ARG A 77 7.08 -0.43 7.34
N PHE A 78 7.49 -0.69 6.08
CA PHE A 78 6.53 -0.94 5.00
C PHE A 78 5.71 -2.23 5.22
N ILE A 79 6.32 -3.26 5.82
CA ILE A 79 5.64 -4.51 6.19
C ILE A 79 4.64 -4.23 7.30
N GLN A 80 5.06 -3.53 8.35
CA GLN A 80 4.19 -3.19 9.49
C GLN A 80 2.94 -2.42 9.02
N LEU A 81 3.11 -1.35 8.24
CA LEU A 81 2.00 -0.53 7.72
C LEU A 81 1.08 -1.34 6.79
N GLY A 82 1.66 -2.19 5.93
CA GLY A 82 0.90 -3.05 5.04
C GLY A 82 0.08 -4.13 5.77
N ILE A 83 0.64 -4.68 6.85
CA ILE A 83 -0.06 -5.59 7.76
C ILE A 83 -1.25 -4.87 8.41
N VAL A 84 -1.06 -3.68 9.01
CA VAL A 84 -2.16 -2.92 9.65
C VAL A 84 -3.27 -2.62 8.65
N ALA A 85 -2.95 -2.10 7.46
CA ALA A 85 -3.93 -1.81 6.43
C ALA A 85 -4.68 -3.07 5.96
N ALA A 86 -3.99 -4.21 5.84
CA ALA A 86 -4.63 -5.48 5.51
C ALA A 86 -5.53 -6.02 6.64
N GLN A 87 -5.14 -5.86 7.91
CA GLN A 87 -5.97 -6.25 9.05
C GLN A 87 -7.30 -5.49 9.06
N LEU A 88 -7.23 -4.16 8.97
CA LEU A 88 -8.42 -3.29 8.87
C LEU A 88 -9.33 -3.71 7.71
N ALA A 89 -8.76 -4.05 6.55
CA ALA A 89 -9.54 -4.50 5.40
C ALA A 89 -10.20 -5.88 5.61
N VAL A 90 -9.57 -6.82 6.33
CA VAL A 90 -10.15 -8.13 6.67
C VAL A 90 -11.21 -7.99 7.78
N GLU A 91 -11.12 -6.96 8.62
CA GLU A 91 -12.01 -6.70 9.75
C GLU A 91 -13.27 -5.90 9.41
N ASP A 92 -13.18 -4.83 8.59
CA ASP A 92 -14.28 -3.99 8.04
C ASP A 92 -15.45 -4.79 7.40
N SER A 93 -15.21 -6.08 7.23
CA SER A 93 -15.77 -6.87 6.16
C SER A 93 -16.17 -8.27 6.60
N GLY A 94 -15.63 -8.72 7.73
CA GLY A 94 -16.05 -9.93 8.44
C GLY A 94 -15.58 -11.25 7.83
N TRP A 95 -14.53 -11.27 6.99
CA TRP A 95 -14.07 -12.53 6.42
C TRP A 95 -13.14 -13.31 7.35
N LYS A 96 -13.63 -14.43 7.86
CA LYS A 96 -12.88 -15.34 8.74
C LYS A 96 -13.13 -16.79 8.29
N PRO A 97 -12.30 -17.37 7.41
CA PRO A 97 -12.51 -18.70 6.84
C PRO A 97 -11.97 -19.78 7.77
N GLU A 98 -12.87 -20.54 8.39
CA GLU A 98 -12.48 -21.65 9.27
C GLU A 98 -12.18 -22.93 8.47
N ASP A 99 -12.88 -23.14 7.34
CA ASP A 99 -12.71 -24.33 6.51
C ASP A 99 -11.53 -24.23 5.54
N ARG A 100 -10.91 -25.38 5.24
CA ARG A 100 -9.71 -25.47 4.41
C ARG A 100 -9.96 -25.14 2.94
N GLU A 101 -11.17 -25.37 2.42
CA GLU A 101 -11.51 -25.07 1.02
C GLU A 101 -11.53 -23.55 0.83
N SER A 102 -12.29 -22.83 1.65
CA SER A 102 -12.29 -21.37 1.70
C SER A 102 -10.88 -20.82 1.88
N GLN A 103 -10.07 -21.34 2.82
CA GLN A 103 -8.68 -20.93 3.01
C GLN A 103 -7.82 -21.12 1.75
N ASN A 104 -7.89 -22.28 1.08
CA ASN A 104 -7.19 -22.56 -0.18
C ASN A 104 -7.67 -21.67 -1.32
N ARG A 105 -8.92 -21.21 -1.27
CA ARG A 105 -9.47 -20.22 -2.20
C ARG A 105 -9.14 -18.79 -1.79
N THR A 106 -8.48 -18.57 -0.65
CA THR A 106 -8.09 -17.25 -0.12
C THR A 106 -6.67 -16.84 -0.50
N GLY A 107 -6.50 -15.93 -1.46
CA GLY A 107 -5.19 -15.36 -1.85
C GLY A 107 -4.87 -14.00 -1.24
N VAL A 108 -3.61 -13.57 -1.42
CA VAL A 108 -3.08 -12.26 -1.00
C VAL A 108 -2.13 -11.70 -2.07
N MET A 109 -2.32 -10.45 -2.45
CA MET A 109 -1.46 -9.73 -3.40
C MET A 109 -1.24 -8.28 -2.95
N ILE A 110 -0.25 -8.07 -2.09
CA ILE A 110 0.17 -6.76 -1.61
C ILE A 110 1.59 -6.48 -2.12
N GLY A 111 1.75 -5.41 -2.88
CA GLY A 111 3.05 -5.00 -3.43
C GLY A 111 3.73 -3.86 -2.66
N SER A 112 4.96 -3.56 -3.02
CA SER A 112 5.67 -2.33 -2.63
C SER A 112 6.35 -1.69 -3.85
N GLY A 113 6.73 -0.42 -3.76
CA GLY A 113 7.47 0.28 -4.81
C GLY A 113 8.97 -0.01 -4.71
N ILE A 114 9.53 0.13 -3.51
CA ILE A 114 10.94 -0.12 -3.20
C ILE A 114 11.12 -1.16 -2.08
N GLY A 115 10.19 -1.25 -1.12
CA GLY A 115 10.30 -2.20 0.00
C GLY A 115 11.22 -1.67 1.11
N GLY A 116 11.98 -2.58 1.76
CA GLY A 116 12.72 -2.27 3.00
C GLY A 116 14.02 -1.48 2.80
N LEU A 117 13.95 -0.34 2.11
CA LEU A 117 15.09 0.50 1.76
C LEU A 117 15.87 0.97 3.01
N GLU A 118 15.15 1.33 4.07
CA GLU A 118 15.75 1.76 5.32
C GLU A 118 16.48 0.61 6.01
N THR A 119 15.83 -0.54 6.18
CA THR A 119 16.45 -1.71 6.82
C THR A 119 17.67 -2.22 6.06
N ILE A 120 17.68 -2.12 4.71
CA ILE A 120 18.86 -2.44 3.89
C ILE A 120 20.04 -1.54 4.23
N VAL A 121 19.86 -0.22 4.28
CA VAL A 121 20.95 0.73 4.58
C VAL A 121 21.42 0.61 6.03
N GLN A 122 20.51 0.47 6.99
CA GLN A 122 20.88 0.24 8.39
C GLN A 122 21.67 -1.07 8.57
N THR A 123 21.34 -2.12 7.83
CA THR A 123 22.05 -3.41 7.88
C THR A 123 23.44 -3.32 7.23
N ASP A 124 23.59 -2.59 6.12
CA ASP A 124 24.89 -2.33 5.50
C ASP A 124 25.82 -1.53 6.44
N GLN A 125 25.31 -0.46 7.05
CA GLN A 125 26.04 0.31 8.06
C GLN A 125 26.51 -0.58 9.24
N LEU A 126 25.60 -1.39 9.80
CA LEU A 126 25.93 -2.34 10.87
C LEU A 126 27.00 -3.37 10.45
N MET A 127 26.93 -3.85 9.20
CA MET A 127 27.91 -4.79 8.64
C MET A 127 29.28 -4.13 8.48
N ASN A 128 29.34 -2.89 7.99
CA ASN A 128 30.57 -2.15 7.78
C ASN A 128 31.24 -1.74 9.11
N GLU A 129 30.44 -1.36 10.12
CA GLU A 129 30.95 -1.03 11.46
C GLU A 129 31.41 -2.24 12.28
N ARG A 130 30.65 -3.36 12.23
CA ARG A 130 30.76 -4.45 13.22
C ARG A 130 30.92 -5.85 12.63
N GLY A 131 31.05 -5.94 11.31
CA GLY A 131 31.25 -7.17 10.56
C GLY A 131 29.97 -7.99 10.33
N PRO A 132 29.99 -8.90 9.33
CA PRO A 132 28.80 -9.63 8.87
C PRO A 132 28.18 -10.56 9.92
N ARG A 133 28.94 -10.98 10.96
CA ARG A 133 28.42 -11.78 12.08
C ARG A 133 27.38 -11.05 12.95
N ARG A 134 27.19 -9.74 12.77
CA ARG A 134 26.17 -8.95 13.47
C ARG A 134 24.84 -8.84 12.73
N ILE A 135 24.75 -9.30 11.48
CA ILE A 135 23.51 -9.30 10.70
C ILE A 135 22.53 -10.30 11.32
N THR A 136 21.28 -9.86 11.51
CA THR A 136 20.20 -10.69 12.05
C THR A 136 19.66 -11.67 11.00
N PRO A 137 19.30 -12.93 11.36
CA PRO A 137 18.62 -13.85 10.45
C PRO A 137 17.30 -13.31 9.87
N PHE A 138 16.70 -12.32 10.54
CA PHE A 138 15.47 -11.67 10.08
C PHE A 138 15.68 -10.59 9.01
N PHE A 139 16.94 -10.24 8.66
CA PHE A 139 17.23 -9.19 7.68
C PHE A 139 16.53 -9.43 6.33
N ILE A 140 16.77 -10.58 5.69
CA ILE A 140 16.18 -10.88 4.38
C ILE A 140 14.64 -10.91 4.45
N PRO A 141 13.99 -11.62 5.39
CA PRO A 141 12.54 -11.52 5.60
C PRO A 141 12.02 -10.09 5.83
N SER A 142 12.76 -9.25 6.57
CA SER A 142 12.31 -7.90 6.92
C SER A 142 12.25 -6.93 5.73
N ALA A 143 13.06 -7.14 4.68
CA ALA A 143 13.20 -6.23 3.55
C ALA A 143 12.47 -6.68 2.26
N LEU A 144 12.15 -7.98 2.14
CA LEU A 144 11.55 -8.55 0.93
C LEU A 144 10.10 -8.08 0.71
N ILE A 145 9.84 -7.49 -0.45
CA ILE A 145 8.54 -6.90 -0.83
C ILE A 145 7.35 -7.85 -0.63
N ASN A 146 7.51 -9.14 -0.93
CA ASN A 146 6.43 -10.12 -0.85
C ASN A 146 6.07 -10.55 0.58
N LEU A 147 6.84 -10.15 1.60
CA LEU A 147 6.56 -10.55 2.98
C LEU A 147 5.37 -9.80 3.58
N VAL A 148 4.91 -8.69 2.99
CA VAL A 148 3.59 -8.12 3.34
C VAL A 148 2.49 -9.15 3.08
N SER A 149 2.46 -9.73 1.87
CA SER A 149 1.53 -10.80 1.53
C SER A 149 1.76 -12.05 2.38
N GLY A 150 3.03 -12.39 2.65
CA GLY A 150 3.42 -13.50 3.53
C GLY A 150 2.85 -13.39 4.94
N HIS A 151 3.07 -12.26 5.63
CA HIS A 151 2.58 -12.05 6.99
C HIS A 151 1.06 -12.02 7.08
N VAL A 152 0.37 -11.41 6.10
CA VAL A 152 -1.11 -11.41 6.05
C VAL A 152 -1.65 -12.82 5.79
N SER A 153 -1.03 -13.58 4.89
CA SER A 153 -1.36 -14.98 4.62
C SER A 153 -1.19 -15.86 5.87
N ILE A 154 -0.10 -15.68 6.61
CA ILE A 154 0.17 -16.40 7.87
C ILE A 154 -0.83 -16.00 8.96
N LYS A 155 -1.07 -14.70 9.19
CA LYS A 155 -1.95 -14.20 10.27
C LYS A 155 -3.39 -14.70 10.14
N TYR A 156 -3.91 -14.82 8.92
CA TYR A 156 -5.30 -15.22 8.67
C TYR A 156 -5.48 -16.63 8.08
N GLY A 157 -4.40 -17.40 7.92
CA GLY A 157 -4.47 -18.77 7.38
C GLY A 157 -4.88 -18.84 5.90
N PHE A 158 -4.59 -17.81 5.12
CA PHE A 158 -4.96 -17.73 3.70
C PHE A 158 -3.95 -18.50 2.84
N ARG A 159 -4.41 -19.48 2.04
CA ARG A 159 -3.60 -20.53 1.37
C ARG A 159 -3.72 -20.54 -0.16
N GLY A 160 -4.50 -19.65 -0.74
CA GLY A 160 -4.60 -19.44 -2.19
C GLY A 160 -3.42 -18.66 -2.76
N PRO A 161 -3.56 -18.04 -3.94
CA PRO A 161 -2.48 -17.32 -4.61
C PRO A 161 -1.83 -16.26 -3.71
N ASN A 162 -0.57 -16.46 -3.35
CA ASN A 162 0.23 -15.52 -2.57
C ASN A 162 1.30 -14.91 -3.49
N HIS A 163 1.17 -13.61 -3.79
CA HIS A 163 2.01 -12.90 -4.73
C HIS A 163 2.33 -11.50 -4.20
N ALA A 164 3.34 -10.86 -4.77
CA ALA A 164 3.49 -9.41 -4.72
C ALA A 164 3.93 -8.89 -6.09
N VAL A 165 3.58 -7.65 -6.42
CA VAL A 165 4.01 -6.98 -7.65
C VAL A 165 4.83 -5.75 -7.29
N VAL A 166 5.79 -5.39 -8.16
CA VAL A 166 6.64 -4.21 -8.01
C VAL A 166 6.72 -3.49 -9.36
N THR A 167 6.07 -2.33 -9.44
CA THR A 167 5.94 -1.50 -10.66
C THR A 167 5.93 -0.01 -10.30
N ALA A 168 6.80 0.37 -9.35
CA ALA A 168 6.92 1.72 -8.81
C ALA A 168 5.54 2.30 -8.38
N CYS A 169 5.22 3.52 -8.79
CA CYS A 169 3.97 4.20 -8.43
C CYS A 169 2.69 3.45 -8.87
N SER A 170 2.78 2.52 -9.82
CA SER A 170 1.65 1.72 -10.29
C SER A 170 1.40 0.46 -9.46
N THR A 171 2.29 0.11 -8.50
CA THR A 171 2.23 -1.14 -7.75
C THR A 171 0.86 -1.46 -7.17
N GLY A 172 0.26 -0.55 -6.39
CA GLY A 172 -1.06 -0.81 -5.78
C GLY A 172 -2.17 -0.98 -6.83
N ALA A 173 -2.10 -0.25 -7.94
CA ALA A 173 -3.09 -0.34 -9.02
C ALA A 173 -2.97 -1.65 -9.82
N HIS A 174 -1.76 -2.16 -10.02
CA HIS A 174 -1.50 -3.47 -10.62
C HIS A 174 -1.87 -4.61 -9.67
N ALA A 175 -1.50 -4.53 -8.39
CA ALA A 175 -1.87 -5.51 -7.38
C ALA A 175 -3.39 -5.72 -7.34
N ILE A 176 -4.17 -4.64 -7.30
CA ILE A 176 -5.65 -4.68 -7.38
C ILE A 176 -6.13 -5.25 -8.73
N GLY A 177 -5.51 -4.84 -9.84
CA GLY A 177 -5.90 -5.24 -11.18
C GLY A 177 -5.68 -6.72 -11.48
N ASP A 178 -4.56 -7.27 -11.04
CA ASP A 178 -4.17 -8.65 -11.27
C ASP A 178 -4.83 -9.59 -10.26
N ALA A 179 -5.01 -9.14 -9.01
CA ALA A 179 -5.91 -9.79 -8.07
C ALA A 179 -7.34 -9.94 -8.63
N ALA A 180 -7.90 -8.87 -9.20
CA ALA A 180 -9.20 -8.91 -9.85
C ALA A 180 -9.24 -9.88 -11.06
N ARG A 181 -8.13 -10.03 -11.78
CA ARG A 181 -8.01 -11.00 -12.89
C ARG A 181 -7.97 -12.44 -12.41
N MET A 182 -7.17 -12.76 -11.40
CA MET A 182 -7.09 -14.11 -10.80
C MET A 182 -8.49 -14.64 -10.45
N VAL A 183 -9.39 -13.74 -10.05
CA VAL A 183 -10.77 -14.10 -9.80
C VAL A 183 -11.65 -14.11 -11.02
N ALA A 184 -11.51 -13.14 -11.92
CA ALA A 184 -12.30 -13.15 -13.14
C ALA A 184 -12.08 -14.48 -13.90
N LEU A 185 -10.91 -15.10 -13.71
CA LEU A 185 -10.44 -16.38 -14.25
C LEU A 185 -10.65 -17.61 -13.34
N ASP A 186 -11.13 -17.42 -12.10
CA ASP A 186 -11.44 -18.50 -11.13
C ASP A 186 -10.24 -19.19 -10.44
N ASP A 187 -9.04 -18.60 -10.45
CA ASP A 187 -7.83 -19.12 -9.78
C ASP A 187 -7.95 -19.11 -8.25
N ALA A 188 -8.47 -18.00 -7.72
CA ALA A 188 -8.87 -17.86 -6.32
C ALA A 188 -10.37 -17.57 -6.29
N ASP A 189 -11.03 -17.75 -5.14
CA ASP A 189 -12.21 -16.93 -4.88
C ASP A 189 -11.81 -15.54 -4.39
N VAL A 190 -10.53 -15.21 -4.15
CA VAL A 190 -10.21 -14.11 -3.23
C VAL A 190 -8.83 -13.58 -3.41
N MET A 191 -8.69 -12.28 -3.23
CA MET A 191 -7.41 -11.65 -2.99
C MET A 191 -7.57 -10.51 -1.97
N VAL A 192 -6.86 -10.57 -0.85
CA VAL A 192 -6.53 -9.33 -0.11
C VAL A 192 -5.49 -8.59 -0.95
N ALA A 193 -5.83 -7.43 -1.51
CA ALA A 193 -5.01 -6.76 -2.53
C ALA A 193 -4.72 -5.30 -2.21
N GLY A 194 -3.52 -4.82 -2.54
CA GLY A 194 -3.13 -3.42 -2.32
C GLY A 194 -1.64 -3.16 -2.49
N GLY A 195 -1.13 -2.13 -1.84
CA GLY A 195 0.30 -1.88 -1.74
C GLY A 195 0.67 -1.15 -0.45
N ALA A 196 1.93 -1.28 -0.02
CA ALA A 196 2.47 -0.62 1.15
C ALA A 196 3.87 -0.09 0.85
N GLU A 197 4.22 1.07 1.43
CA GLU A 197 5.48 1.75 1.18
C GLU A 197 5.90 2.53 2.42
N ALA A 198 7.21 2.60 2.69
CA ALA A 198 7.77 3.36 3.82
C ALA A 198 9.09 4.07 3.45
N ALA A 199 9.24 4.46 2.19
CA ALA A 199 10.44 5.12 1.66
C ALA A 199 10.73 6.55 2.20
N VAL A 200 10.04 7.00 3.26
CA VAL A 200 10.37 8.24 4.00
C VAL A 200 11.50 7.93 4.97
N CYS A 201 12.69 7.77 4.42
CA CYS A 201 13.95 7.57 5.14
C CYS A 201 15.04 8.40 4.45
N ARG A 202 16.15 8.71 5.15
CA ARG A 202 17.15 9.69 4.65
C ARG A 202 17.70 9.35 3.25
N ILE A 203 17.97 8.06 2.98
CA ILE A 203 18.42 7.58 1.67
C ILE A 203 17.33 7.69 0.58
N GLY A 204 16.06 7.43 0.93
CA GLY A 204 14.93 7.55 0.00
C GLY A 204 14.71 9.01 -0.41
N MET A 205 14.69 9.91 0.57
CA MET A 205 14.57 11.36 0.35
C MET A 205 15.72 11.89 -0.50
N ALA A 206 16.97 11.53 -0.20
CA ALA A 206 18.14 11.92 -0.99
C ALA A 206 18.08 11.39 -2.44
N GLY A 207 17.74 10.10 -2.62
CA GLY A 207 17.66 9.47 -3.94
C GLY A 207 16.57 10.07 -4.83
N PHE A 208 15.37 10.29 -4.30
CA PHE A 208 14.28 10.93 -5.05
C PHE A 208 14.53 12.43 -5.30
N ALA A 209 15.23 13.14 -4.39
CA ALA A 209 15.68 14.51 -4.63
C ALA A 209 16.70 14.57 -5.78
N ALA A 210 17.69 13.67 -5.80
CA ALA A 210 18.67 13.57 -6.89
C ALA A 210 18.01 13.24 -8.24
N ALA A 211 16.96 12.40 -8.23
CA ALA A 211 16.13 12.12 -9.40
C ALA A 211 15.21 13.29 -9.83
N ARG A 212 15.22 14.42 -9.09
CA ARG A 212 14.31 15.59 -9.27
C ARG A 212 12.83 15.22 -9.21
N ALA A 213 12.48 14.22 -8.40
CA ALA A 213 11.11 13.74 -8.21
C ALA A 213 10.37 14.39 -7.03
N LEU A 214 11.08 15.12 -6.17
CA LEU A 214 10.52 15.76 -4.97
C LEU A 214 10.37 17.27 -5.12
N SER A 215 9.43 17.83 -4.36
CA SER A 215 9.28 19.28 -4.17
C SER A 215 10.37 19.81 -3.23
N THR A 216 11.03 20.91 -3.59
CA THR A 216 12.08 21.54 -2.77
C THR A 216 11.77 22.99 -2.39
N GLY A 217 10.67 23.56 -2.91
CA GLY A 217 10.31 24.98 -2.74
C GLY A 217 9.32 25.27 -1.61
N TYR A 218 8.98 24.26 -0.79
CA TYR A 218 7.92 24.35 0.22
C TYR A 218 8.39 23.84 1.60
N ASN A 219 9.70 23.77 1.85
CA ASN A 219 10.24 23.30 3.13
C ASN A 219 9.77 24.16 4.32
N ASP A 220 9.58 25.47 4.10
CA ASP A 220 9.11 26.45 5.10
C ASP A 220 7.57 26.60 5.15
N ALA A 221 6.85 25.94 4.24
CA ALA A 221 5.37 25.98 4.17
C ALA A 221 4.81 24.63 3.65
N PRO A 222 4.96 23.52 4.40
CA PRO A 222 4.59 22.19 3.95
C PRO A 222 3.10 22.05 3.61
N GLU A 223 2.24 22.83 4.28
CA GLU A 223 0.79 22.86 4.08
C GLU A 223 0.39 23.37 2.69
N LYS A 224 1.23 24.23 2.07
CA LYS A 224 0.97 24.80 0.74
C LYS A 224 1.33 23.86 -0.42
N VAL A 225 1.97 22.72 -0.15
CA VAL A 225 2.33 21.72 -1.17
C VAL A 225 1.11 21.21 -1.96
N LEU A 226 -0.07 21.15 -1.33
CA LEU A 226 -1.29 20.67 -1.98
C LEU A 226 -2.04 21.76 -2.79
N ALA A 227 -1.42 22.92 -3.02
CA ALA A 227 -1.85 23.82 -4.10
C ALA A 227 -2.00 23.02 -5.42
N PRO A 228 -3.02 23.31 -6.26
CA PRO A 228 -3.54 22.37 -7.25
C PRO A 228 -2.51 21.99 -8.33
N GLY A 229 -1.79 20.88 -8.11
CA GLY A 229 -0.74 20.39 -9.00
C GLY A 229 0.12 19.22 -8.49
N ILE A 230 0.22 18.99 -7.17
CA ILE A 230 1.17 18.02 -6.60
C ILE A 230 0.47 16.71 -6.18
N ARG A 231 1.14 15.56 -6.41
CA ARG A 231 0.59 14.20 -6.20
C ARG A 231 1.21 13.56 -4.95
N ALA A 232 0.42 13.36 -3.91
CA ALA A 232 0.82 12.58 -2.73
C ALA A 232 0.71 11.06 -2.98
N VAL A 233 1.52 10.27 -2.26
CA VAL A 233 1.46 8.80 -2.28
C VAL A 233 0.38 8.33 -1.29
N THR A 234 -0.68 7.71 -1.81
CA THR A 234 -1.77 7.17 -0.97
C THR A 234 -1.82 5.64 -1.07
N VAL A 235 -1.85 4.96 0.07
CA VAL A 235 -2.22 3.55 0.15
C VAL A 235 -3.74 3.43 0.05
N LEU A 236 -4.22 2.89 -1.07
CA LEU A 236 -5.65 2.65 -1.36
C LEU A 236 -5.84 1.22 -1.86
N SER A 237 -6.85 0.51 -1.34
CA SER A 237 -7.32 -0.80 -1.79
C SER A 237 -8.80 -0.75 -2.21
N TRP A 238 -9.20 -1.19 -3.41
CA TRP A 238 -10.59 -1.07 -3.95
C TRP A 238 -10.92 -1.96 -5.20
N ALA A 239 -12.04 -2.73 -5.27
CA ALA A 239 -12.96 -2.88 -6.47
C ALA A 239 -14.27 -3.82 -6.43
N LYS A 240 -15.48 -3.36 -5.96
CA LYS A 240 -16.97 -3.69 -6.21
C LYS A 240 -17.84 -4.89 -5.63
N ALA A 241 -18.36 -5.89 -6.38
CA ALA A 241 -19.45 -6.86 -5.96
C ALA A 241 -19.12 -8.40 -6.09
N ARG A 242 -19.33 -9.38 -5.15
CA ARG A 242 -19.92 -9.47 -3.77
C ARG A 242 -18.98 -10.11 -2.68
N VAL A 243 -19.04 -9.62 -1.42
CA VAL A 243 -18.37 -10.04 -0.14
C VAL A 243 -16.83 -10.11 -0.14
N LEU A 244 -16.16 -9.21 0.61
CA LEU A 244 -14.75 -8.76 0.61
C LEU A 244 -14.12 -8.61 -0.77
N SER A 245 -12.88 -8.14 -0.91
CA SER A 245 -12.09 -8.63 -2.07
C SER A 245 -11.76 -10.15 -1.96
N PHE A 246 -12.47 -10.87 -1.08
CA PHE A 246 -13.01 -12.24 -1.23
C PHE A 246 -13.97 -12.36 -2.42
N LEU A 247 -13.43 -11.97 -3.57
CA LEU A 247 -13.78 -12.15 -4.98
C LEU A 247 -14.56 -13.42 -5.46
N LYS A 248 -15.53 -13.92 -4.70
CA LYS A 248 -16.15 -15.24 -4.83
C LYS A 248 -17.11 -15.35 -6.00
N SER A 249 -17.25 -16.57 -6.54
CA SER A 249 -18.23 -16.87 -7.60
C SER A 249 -19.67 -16.46 -7.23
N SER A 250 -20.45 -16.05 -8.23
CA SER A 250 -21.73 -15.34 -8.06
C SER A 250 -22.92 -16.20 -7.57
N SER A 251 -22.70 -17.44 -7.13
CA SER A 251 -23.74 -18.39 -6.71
C SER A 251 -24.21 -18.26 -5.25
N MET A 252 -23.46 -17.62 -4.36
CA MET A 252 -23.81 -17.54 -2.91
C MET A 252 -24.40 -16.19 -2.47
N ARG A 253 -25.35 -16.22 -1.52
CA ARG A 253 -26.22 -15.10 -1.11
C ARG A 253 -25.53 -14.12 -0.13
N ALA A 254 -25.47 -12.83 -0.44
CA ALA A 254 -25.23 -11.74 0.53
C ALA A 254 -25.59 -10.35 -0.04
N ARG A 255 -25.86 -9.37 0.85
CA ARG A 255 -26.23 -7.97 0.52
C ARG A 255 -25.09 -7.21 -0.19
N ALA A 256 -25.45 -6.34 -1.13
CA ALA A 256 -24.52 -5.43 -1.82
C ALA A 256 -24.85 -3.96 -1.49
N VAL A 257 -23.84 -3.12 -1.26
CA VAL A 257 -24.02 -1.75 -0.72
C VAL A 257 -23.39 -0.62 -1.57
N ARG A 258 -22.43 -0.89 -2.49
CA ARG A 258 -21.78 0.16 -3.32
C ARG A 258 -21.51 -0.32 -4.77
N PRO A 259 -21.36 0.57 -5.77
CA PRO A 259 -21.52 0.24 -7.20
C PRO A 259 -20.40 -0.63 -7.80
N SER A 260 -20.74 -1.42 -8.82
CA SER A 260 -19.82 -2.40 -9.44
C SER A 260 -18.94 -1.81 -10.55
N MET A 261 -17.70 -2.30 -10.65
CA MET A 261 -16.77 -2.00 -11.73
C MET A 261 -17.29 -2.53 -13.08
N ALA A 262 -17.18 -1.73 -14.15
CA ALA A 262 -17.66 -2.08 -15.49
C ALA A 262 -16.55 -1.90 -16.54
N ARG A 263 -16.23 -3.00 -17.24
CA ARG A 263 -15.24 -3.16 -18.33
C ARG A 263 -13.76 -3.13 -17.92
N SER A 264 -12.96 -3.72 -18.82
CA SER A 264 -11.56 -4.12 -18.65
C SER A 264 -10.59 -2.95 -18.55
N ARG A 265 -9.59 -3.05 -17.67
CA ARG A 265 -8.42 -2.18 -17.67
C ARG A 265 -7.38 -2.69 -18.66
N VAL A 266 -6.97 -1.83 -19.59
CA VAL A 266 -5.81 -2.05 -20.47
C VAL A 266 -4.56 -1.60 -19.73
N MET A 267 -3.53 -2.45 -19.69
CA MET A 267 -2.19 -2.06 -19.24
C MET A 267 -1.40 -1.62 -20.48
N ALA A 268 -0.67 -0.51 -20.39
CA ALA A 268 0.20 -0.03 -21.45
C ALA A 268 1.59 0.27 -20.87
N CYS A 269 2.62 -0.35 -21.45
CA CYS A 269 4.01 -0.02 -21.14
C CYS A 269 4.47 1.10 -22.08
N ARG A 270 5.01 2.19 -21.54
CA ARG A 270 5.56 3.29 -22.33
C ARG A 270 7.06 3.05 -22.55
N VAL A 271 7.46 2.79 -23.79
CA VAL A 271 8.88 2.67 -24.18
C VAL A 271 9.47 4.07 -24.34
N THR A 272 9.86 4.70 -23.23
CA THR A 272 10.58 5.99 -23.17
C THR A 272 11.62 5.98 -22.05
N PRO A 273 12.62 6.88 -22.05
CA PRO A 273 13.63 6.96 -21.00
C PRO A 273 13.04 7.05 -19.60
N ILE A 274 13.67 6.34 -18.65
CA ILE A 274 13.17 6.02 -17.31
C ILE A 274 12.72 7.25 -16.50
N THR A 275 13.29 8.43 -16.78
CA THR A 275 13.04 9.70 -16.06
C THR A 275 12.61 10.87 -16.97
N SER A 276 12.01 10.59 -18.13
CA SER A 276 11.68 11.61 -19.15
C SER A 276 10.76 12.75 -18.63
N GLN A 277 11.27 13.98 -18.65
CA GLN A 277 10.63 15.19 -18.09
C GLN A 277 9.57 15.87 -18.98
N ARG A 278 9.26 15.36 -20.18
CA ARG A 278 8.22 15.97 -21.04
C ARG A 278 6.83 15.45 -20.70
N PRO A 279 5.84 16.30 -20.37
CA PRO A 279 4.46 15.86 -20.18
C PRO A 279 3.93 15.25 -21.49
N PRO A 280 3.48 13.98 -21.50
CA PRO A 280 2.96 13.36 -22.71
C PRO A 280 1.58 13.93 -23.07
N LYS A 281 1.26 13.98 -24.37
CA LYS A 281 -0.14 14.01 -24.81
C LYS A 281 -0.80 12.73 -24.29
N MET A 282 -1.77 12.88 -23.39
CA MET A 282 -2.46 11.75 -22.79
C MET A 282 -3.54 11.25 -23.77
N GLU A 283 -3.19 10.32 -24.65
CA GLU A 283 -4.20 9.47 -25.29
C GLU A 283 -4.81 8.56 -24.22
N MET A 284 -5.89 9.07 -23.62
CA MET A 284 -6.63 8.39 -22.58
C MET A 284 -7.28 7.11 -23.11
N ALA A 285 -6.77 5.96 -22.70
CA ALA A 285 -7.56 4.72 -22.61
C ALA A 285 -8.57 4.80 -21.42
N VAL A 286 -9.36 5.88 -21.35
CA VAL A 286 -10.37 6.12 -20.31
C VAL A 286 -11.76 6.05 -20.94
N SER A 287 -12.33 4.84 -20.97
CA SER A 287 -13.75 4.62 -21.29
C SER A 287 -14.60 4.34 -20.03
N ALA A 288 -14.36 5.11 -18.96
CA ALA A 288 -15.12 5.02 -17.71
C ALA A 288 -16.43 5.84 -17.79
N ARG A 289 -17.49 5.27 -18.38
CA ARG A 289 -18.86 5.82 -18.24
C ARG A 289 -19.56 5.24 -17.02
N TRP A 290 -19.75 6.07 -16.00
CA TRP A 290 -20.63 5.79 -14.88
C TRP A 290 -22.09 5.92 -15.32
N LYS A 291 -22.83 4.81 -15.41
CA LYS A 291 -24.30 4.87 -15.42
C LYS A 291 -24.79 4.84 -13.97
N ARG A 292 -25.39 5.94 -13.50
CA ARG A 292 -26.33 5.88 -12.38
C ARG A 292 -27.50 4.97 -12.77
N ARG A 293 -27.99 4.19 -11.81
CA ARG A 293 -29.36 3.65 -11.82
C ARG A 293 -30.18 4.53 -10.90
#